data_AF-A0A094FNM8-F1
#
_entry.id   AF-A0A094FNM8-F1
#
_cell.length_a   1.000
_cell.length_b   1.000
_cell.length_c   1.000
_cell.angle_alpha   90.00
_cell.angle_beta   90.00
_cell.angle_gamma   90.00
#
_symmetry.space_group_name_H-M   'P 1'
#
loop_
_entity.id
_entity.type
_entity.pdbx_description
1 polymer ?
#
loop_
_entity_poly.entity_id
_entity_poly.type
_entity_poly.pdbx_seq_one_letter_code
_entity_poly.pdbx_strand_id
1 'polypeptide(L)'
;MSSDVVESLIVRTSASASASVVETIAGKTWECVEMSTRKHSLFDQIFPDRERLFDSVAAAPLQFCPGLLEAMNAPSPPPPDFFKSLPSNGRGKWGVYALVLEKAGFEPLVYIGSGTNADSGVRSRWSSYDRRNVLPRFVKVAFDTGYTVTHKGLLMWSAIPAAAEVPCLRLLFVAIEATFSFMFWTMYSKTKDYGMGGICQWPRDEFAYYGLCSHNAMYEGVMGNFDLTADQLEAIAATMREKTRAYMAEYRAAHQAETKVYMAEYHQRARLEEGYQERQRIGDARFREKSHDKYLAKFARYAKKQKESKAFFCELCNHASTKPFEHDRHLQSKRHLEKAARNPKAPPARKKNRITEETNKASKKFFCALCDVACTSPYELNRHGRSKRHLAKSAKAAAAAESSSSSA
;
A
#
# COMPACT_ATOMS: atom_id res chain seq x y z
N MET A 1 44.15 -16.44 22.02
CA MET A 1 43.88 -15.01 22.31
C MET A 1 42.61 -14.95 23.15
N SER A 2 42.66 -14.34 24.34
CA SER A 2 41.52 -14.34 25.28
C SER A 2 40.32 -13.61 24.68
N SER A 3 39.10 -14.09 24.97
CA SER A 3 37.83 -13.50 24.53
C SER A 3 37.76 -12.00 24.84
N ASP A 4 38.28 -11.59 25.99
CA ASP A 4 38.30 -10.19 26.44
C ASP A 4 39.19 -9.28 25.58
N VAL A 5 40.25 -9.82 24.98
CA VAL A 5 41.15 -9.06 24.10
C VAL A 5 40.49 -8.84 22.73
N VAL A 6 39.73 -9.82 22.25
CA VAL A 6 38.98 -9.71 20.99
C VAL A 6 37.83 -8.73 21.14
N GLU A 7 37.09 -8.79 22.25
CA GLU A 7 35.99 -7.86 22.55
C GLU A 7 36.50 -6.42 22.78
N SER A 8 37.60 -6.25 23.51
CA SER A 8 38.28 -4.96 23.68
C SER A 8 38.79 -4.38 22.35
N LEU A 9 39.32 -5.20 21.43
CA LEU A 9 39.76 -4.73 20.12
C LEU A 9 38.56 -4.32 19.27
N ILE A 10 37.49 -5.12 19.24
CA ILE A 10 36.28 -4.83 18.47
C ILE A 10 35.64 -3.51 18.92
N VAL A 11 35.54 -3.27 20.24
CA VAL A 11 35.00 -2.02 20.80
C VAL A 11 35.86 -0.81 20.43
N ARG A 12 37.19 -0.91 20.50
CA ARG A 12 38.11 0.18 20.14
C ARG A 12 38.09 0.49 18.64
N THR A 13 38.01 -0.55 17.80
CA THR A 13 37.95 -0.38 16.33
C THR A 13 36.62 0.25 15.90
N SER A 14 35.51 -0.16 16.53
CA SER A 14 34.18 0.44 16.31
C SER A 14 34.10 1.90 16.77
N ALA A 15 34.75 2.27 17.87
CA ALA A 15 34.79 3.64 18.37
C ALA A 15 35.63 4.56 17.45
N SER A 16 36.78 4.08 16.96
CA SER A 16 37.64 4.83 16.03
C SER A 16 36.98 5.07 14.67
N ALA A 17 36.27 4.08 14.13
CA ALA A 17 35.52 4.24 12.88
C ALA A 17 34.32 5.20 13.08
N SER A 18 33.64 5.12 14.22
CA SER A 18 32.54 6.04 14.57
C SER A 18 32.99 7.50 14.70
N ALA A 19 34.19 7.77 15.23
CA ALA A 19 34.72 9.12 15.29
C ALA A 19 34.99 9.70 13.89
N SER A 20 35.55 8.89 12.98
CA SER A 20 35.86 9.33 11.61
C SER A 20 34.63 9.61 10.74
N VAL A 21 33.53 8.86 10.91
CA VAL A 21 32.27 9.14 10.18
C VAL A 21 31.58 10.40 10.71
N VAL A 22 31.63 10.64 12.02
CA VAL A 22 31.09 11.85 12.66
C VAL A 22 31.79 13.10 12.15
N GLU A 23 33.13 13.11 12.15
CA GLU A 23 33.93 14.24 11.66
C GLU A 23 33.70 14.51 10.17
N THR A 24 33.64 13.44 9.36
CA THR A 24 33.41 13.56 7.91
C THR A 24 32.02 14.17 7.64
N ILE A 25 30.99 13.70 8.36
CA ILE A 25 29.63 14.24 8.22
C ILE A 25 29.57 15.68 8.71
N ALA A 26 30.16 16.02 9.86
CA ALA A 26 30.21 17.38 10.34
C ALA A 26 30.89 18.33 9.33
N GLY A 27 32.00 17.91 8.74
CA GLY A 27 32.71 18.67 7.69
C GLY A 27 31.84 18.90 6.46
N LYS A 28 31.23 17.84 5.92
CA LYS A 28 30.37 17.92 4.74
C LYS A 28 29.08 18.68 4.99
N THR A 29 28.52 18.58 6.20
CA THR A 29 27.36 19.37 6.60
C THR A 29 27.70 20.84 6.76
N TRP A 30 28.88 21.18 7.30
CA TRP A 30 29.35 22.56 7.32
C TRP A 30 29.53 23.13 5.91
N GLU A 31 30.23 22.43 5.01
CA GLU A 31 30.36 22.82 3.59
C GLU A 31 28.98 23.08 2.96
N CYS A 32 28.01 22.19 3.23
CA CYS A 32 26.65 22.32 2.73
C CYS A 32 25.93 23.56 3.29
N VAL A 33 26.06 23.85 4.58
CA VAL A 33 25.48 25.03 5.24
C VAL A 33 26.11 26.32 4.72
N GLU A 34 27.43 26.35 4.59
CA GLU A 34 28.19 27.52 4.13
C GLU A 34 27.89 27.85 2.65
N MET A 35 27.85 26.83 1.78
CA MET A 35 27.55 27.02 0.36
C MET A 35 26.10 27.47 0.08
N SER A 36 25.17 27.16 0.99
CA SER A 36 23.75 27.43 0.75
C SER A 36 23.39 28.90 0.94
N THR A 37 23.25 29.62 -0.17
CA THR A 37 22.94 31.06 -0.20
C THR A 37 21.47 31.40 0.09
N ARG A 38 20.57 30.42 0.06
CA ARG A 38 19.12 30.60 0.24
C ARG A 38 18.56 29.82 1.44
N LYS A 39 19.43 29.37 2.35
CA LYS A 39 19.00 28.66 3.56
C LYS A 39 18.17 29.54 4.48
N HIS A 40 17.33 28.92 5.28
CA HIS A 40 16.55 29.61 6.31
C HIS A 40 17.49 30.25 7.35
N SER A 41 17.15 31.43 7.85
CA SER A 41 18.02 32.21 8.77
C SER A 41 18.39 31.47 10.06
N LEU A 42 17.54 30.53 10.50
CA LEU A 42 17.80 29.67 11.65
C LEU A 42 19.13 28.92 11.54
N PHE A 43 19.56 28.53 10.33
CA PHE A 43 20.86 27.86 10.17
C PHE A 43 22.02 28.78 10.54
N ASP A 44 21.98 30.05 10.15
CA ASP A 44 23.01 31.04 10.53
C ASP A 44 22.92 31.43 12.01
N GLN A 45 21.72 31.42 12.60
CA GLN A 45 21.53 31.74 14.02
C GLN A 45 22.02 30.63 14.96
N ILE A 46 21.78 29.36 14.59
CA ILE A 46 22.08 28.21 15.45
C ILE A 46 23.45 27.60 15.14
N PHE A 47 23.89 27.67 13.87
CA PHE A 47 25.20 27.21 13.41
C PHE A 47 25.96 28.36 12.72
N PRO A 48 26.34 29.41 13.47
CA PRO A 48 27.00 30.59 12.92
C PRO A 48 28.40 30.29 12.37
N ASP A 49 29.06 29.28 12.91
CA ASP A 49 30.42 28.89 12.56
C ASP A 49 30.60 27.37 12.61
N ARG A 50 31.74 26.95 12.06
CA ARG A 50 32.11 25.54 11.93
C ARG A 50 32.21 24.85 13.28
N GLU A 51 32.79 25.50 14.29
CA GLU A 51 32.99 24.93 15.61
C GLU A 51 31.65 24.59 16.26
N ARG A 52 30.69 25.52 16.19
CA ARG A 52 29.35 25.30 16.75
C ARG A 52 28.59 24.15 16.09
N LEU A 53 28.73 23.98 14.78
CA LEU A 53 28.13 22.84 14.07
C LEU A 53 28.80 21.54 14.49
N PHE A 54 30.13 21.51 14.57
CA PHE A 54 30.89 20.33 14.99
C PHE A 54 30.53 19.90 16.41
N ASP A 55 30.46 20.84 17.35
CA ASP A 55 30.01 20.59 18.73
C ASP A 55 28.60 19.98 18.76
N SER A 56 27.70 20.49 17.91
CA SER A 56 26.32 20.00 17.83
C SER A 56 26.24 18.57 17.29
N VAL A 57 27.06 18.23 16.29
CA VAL A 57 27.15 16.85 15.76
C VAL A 57 27.78 15.92 16.80
N ALA A 58 28.84 16.35 17.47
CA ALA A 58 29.56 15.55 18.46
C ALA A 58 28.72 15.29 19.73
N ALA A 59 27.92 16.27 20.17
CA ALA A 59 27.03 16.12 21.31
C ALA A 59 25.78 15.27 20.99
N ALA A 60 25.38 15.18 19.73
CA ALA A 60 24.20 14.43 19.33
C ALA A 60 24.47 12.91 19.39
N PRO A 61 23.53 12.10 19.94
CA PRO A 61 23.67 10.65 20.02
C PRO A 61 23.37 9.97 18.67
N LEU A 62 24.13 10.34 17.64
CA LEU A 62 23.97 9.88 16.27
C LEU A 62 24.58 8.50 16.06
N GLN A 63 23.87 7.69 15.28
CA GLN A 63 24.29 6.38 14.79
C GLN A 63 24.17 6.37 13.28
N PHE A 64 25.01 5.60 12.61
CA PHE A 64 25.15 5.59 11.15
C PHE A 64 24.99 4.18 10.60
N CYS A 65 24.55 4.08 9.34
CA CYS A 65 24.48 2.78 8.69
C CYS A 65 25.88 2.18 8.49
N PRO A 66 26.02 0.84 8.54
CA PRO A 66 27.28 0.19 8.18
C PRO A 66 27.68 0.53 6.75
N GLY A 67 28.97 0.74 6.51
CA GLY A 67 29.49 1.05 5.17
C GLY A 67 29.32 2.51 4.73
N LEU A 68 28.79 3.40 5.59
CA LEU A 68 28.53 4.78 5.19
C LEU A 68 29.81 5.54 4.83
N LEU A 69 30.84 5.44 5.67
CA LEU A 69 32.10 6.15 5.46
C LEU A 69 32.81 5.65 4.19
N GLU A 70 32.76 4.34 3.96
CA GLU A 70 33.29 3.69 2.76
C GLU A 70 32.53 4.16 1.52
N ALA A 71 31.20 4.25 1.58
CA ALA A 71 30.38 4.76 0.48
C ALA A 71 30.65 6.25 0.20
N MET A 72 30.87 7.06 1.24
CA MET A 72 31.18 8.48 1.11
C MET A 72 32.57 8.72 0.49
N ASN A 73 33.54 7.84 0.75
CA ASN A 73 34.90 7.96 0.25
C ASN A 73 35.19 7.11 -1.00
N ALA A 74 34.17 6.43 -1.54
CA ALA A 74 34.34 5.57 -2.71
C ALA A 74 34.70 6.39 -3.96
N PRO A 75 35.55 5.85 -4.86
CA PRO A 75 35.93 6.54 -6.10
C PRO A 75 34.78 6.66 -7.10
N SER A 76 33.73 5.86 -6.95
CA SER A 76 32.52 5.85 -7.79
C SER A 76 31.27 6.00 -6.93
N PRO A 77 30.15 6.53 -7.48
CA PRO A 77 28.92 6.72 -6.70
C PRO A 77 28.37 5.37 -6.20
N PRO A 78 27.73 5.33 -5.01
CA PRO A 78 27.20 4.10 -4.47
C PRO A 78 26.09 3.54 -5.38
N PRO A 79 26.04 2.22 -5.63
CA PRO A 79 24.97 1.63 -6.42
C PRO A 79 23.63 1.63 -5.64
N PRO A 80 22.48 1.45 -6.31
CA PRO A 80 21.18 1.33 -5.64
C PRO A 80 21.13 0.25 -4.54
N ASP A 81 21.93 -0.80 -4.67
CA ASP A 81 22.03 -1.90 -3.70
C ASP A 81 22.58 -1.45 -2.35
N PHE A 82 23.45 -0.43 -2.31
CA PHE A 82 23.88 0.20 -1.05
C PHE A 82 22.67 0.70 -0.26
N PHE A 83 21.76 1.44 -0.91
CA PHE A 83 20.56 1.94 -0.26
C PHE A 83 19.61 0.82 0.17
N LYS A 84 19.50 -0.27 -0.61
CA LYS A 84 18.70 -1.46 -0.25
C LYS A 84 19.28 -2.25 0.92
N SER A 85 20.56 -2.09 1.21
CA SER A 85 21.22 -2.72 2.37
C SER A 85 20.98 -1.98 3.69
N LEU A 86 20.47 -0.74 3.65
CA LEU A 86 20.31 0.11 4.82
C LEU A 86 19.34 -0.48 5.86
N PRO A 87 19.59 -0.28 7.17
CA PRO A 87 18.73 -0.81 8.22
C PRO A 87 17.31 -0.23 8.18
N SER A 88 16.30 -1.11 8.17
CA SER A 88 14.88 -0.74 8.03
C SER A 88 14.12 -0.67 9.37
N ASN A 89 14.81 -0.56 10.51
CA ASN A 89 14.15 -0.40 11.82
C ASN A 89 14.08 1.06 12.25
N GLY A 90 12.98 1.73 11.90
CA GLY A 90 12.70 3.13 12.27
C GLY A 90 11.85 3.33 13.53
N ARG A 91 11.54 2.28 14.31
CA ARG A 91 10.68 2.41 15.50
C ARG A 91 11.43 3.18 16.60
N GLY A 92 10.80 4.26 17.10
CA GLY A 92 11.33 5.05 18.23
C GLY A 92 12.59 5.86 17.88
N LYS A 93 12.81 6.15 16.59
CA LYS A 93 14.01 6.81 16.11
C LYS A 93 13.69 8.05 15.30
N TRP A 94 14.49 9.09 15.50
CA TRP A 94 14.67 10.14 14.49
C TRP A 94 15.71 9.69 13.49
N GLY A 95 15.61 10.13 12.24
CA GLY A 95 16.51 9.62 11.20
C GLY A 95 16.48 10.42 9.91
N VAL A 96 17.62 10.43 9.23
CA VAL A 96 17.71 10.69 7.79
C VAL A 96 17.67 9.33 7.09
N TYR A 97 16.74 9.15 6.18
CA TYR A 97 16.46 7.89 5.51
C TYR A 97 16.55 8.03 3.99
N ALA A 98 16.78 6.89 3.34
CA ALA A 98 16.60 6.74 1.90
C ALA A 98 15.38 5.86 1.60
N LEU A 99 14.66 6.20 0.54
CA LEU A 99 13.70 5.33 -0.13
C LEU A 99 14.30 4.87 -1.44
N VAL A 100 14.16 3.58 -1.74
CA VAL A 100 14.44 3.02 -3.06
C VAL A 100 13.10 2.69 -3.71
N LEU A 101 12.88 3.23 -4.90
CA LEU A 101 11.68 2.99 -5.70
C LEU A 101 12.09 2.31 -6.99
N GLU A 102 11.44 1.19 -7.31
CA GLU A 102 11.74 0.41 -8.51
C GLU A 102 10.47 0.18 -9.33
N LYS A 103 10.68 0.04 -10.64
CA LYS A 103 9.68 -0.31 -11.65
C LYS A 103 10.35 -1.19 -12.69
N ALA A 104 9.72 -2.32 -13.03
CA ALA A 104 10.29 -3.27 -13.99
C ALA A 104 10.62 -2.60 -15.33
N GLY A 105 11.86 -2.76 -15.80
CA GLY A 105 12.34 -2.20 -17.06
C GLY A 105 12.76 -0.72 -17.00
N PHE A 106 12.83 -0.12 -15.80
CA PHE A 106 13.29 1.25 -15.59
C PHE A 106 14.34 1.31 -14.48
N GLU A 107 15.20 2.33 -14.54
CA GLU A 107 16.22 2.59 -13.53
C GLU A 107 15.61 2.88 -12.16
N PRO A 108 16.26 2.48 -11.05
CA PRO A 108 15.80 2.81 -9.71
C PRO A 108 15.76 4.31 -9.46
N LEU A 109 14.84 4.73 -8.59
CA LEU A 109 14.75 6.10 -8.09
C LEU A 109 15.08 6.13 -6.60
N VAL A 110 15.86 7.11 -6.18
CA VAL A 110 16.26 7.29 -4.78
C VAL A 110 15.76 8.62 -4.25
N TYR A 111 15.17 8.60 -3.06
CA TYR A 111 14.75 9.80 -2.34
C TYR A 111 15.39 9.79 -0.96
N ILE A 112 15.99 10.91 -0.56
CA ILE A 112 16.45 11.12 0.82
C ILE A 112 15.53 12.13 1.50
N GLY A 113 15.20 11.83 2.75
CA GLY A 113 14.41 12.72 3.60
C GLY A 113 14.69 12.46 5.08
N SER A 114 14.24 13.35 5.94
CA SER A 114 14.30 13.17 7.39
C SER A 114 12.93 12.91 8.02
N GLY A 115 12.95 12.33 9.22
CA GLY A 115 11.77 12.08 10.01
C GLY A 115 12.05 12.35 11.48
N THR A 116 11.55 13.49 11.97
CA THR A 116 11.84 14.04 13.30
C THR A 116 10.56 14.32 14.10
N ASN A 117 9.49 13.54 13.85
CA ASN A 117 8.26 13.65 14.63
C ASN A 117 8.53 13.26 16.10
N ALA A 118 8.07 14.08 17.05
CA ALA A 118 8.40 13.92 18.47
C ALA A 118 7.82 12.64 19.11
N ASP A 119 6.75 12.06 18.56
CA ASP A 119 6.11 10.87 19.15
C ASP A 119 6.52 9.58 18.45
N SER A 120 6.65 9.63 17.12
CA SER A 120 6.79 8.44 16.27
C SER A 120 8.01 8.46 15.36
N GLY A 121 8.77 9.56 15.36
CA GLY A 121 10.01 9.71 14.61
C GLY A 121 9.83 9.45 13.11
N VAL A 122 10.76 8.68 12.53
CA VAL A 122 10.77 8.32 11.11
C VAL A 122 9.54 7.52 10.70
N ARG A 123 8.97 6.72 11.63
CA ARG A 123 7.80 5.88 11.32
C ARG A 123 6.60 6.69 10.84
N SER A 124 6.44 7.93 11.33
CA SER A 124 5.40 8.84 10.84
C SER A 124 5.51 9.05 9.32
N ARG A 125 6.73 9.37 8.85
CA ARG A 125 6.99 9.60 7.42
C ARG A 125 6.90 8.31 6.62
N TRP A 126 7.41 7.20 7.15
CA TRP A 126 7.28 5.90 6.48
C TRP A 126 5.83 5.47 6.29
N SER A 127 4.97 5.71 7.27
CA SER A 127 3.54 5.47 7.17
C SER A 127 2.87 6.39 6.15
N SER A 128 3.34 7.63 5.96
CA SER A 128 2.87 8.52 4.88
C SER A 128 3.13 7.90 3.51
N TYR A 129 4.31 7.30 3.29
CA TYR A 129 4.60 6.58 2.05
C TYR A 129 3.73 5.33 1.86
N ASP A 130 3.55 4.51 2.92
CA ASP A 130 2.70 3.31 2.86
C ASP A 130 1.25 3.64 2.52
N ARG A 131 0.72 4.69 3.13
CA ARG A 131 -0.66 5.16 2.92
C ARG A 131 -0.80 6.08 1.71
N ARG A 132 0.30 6.39 1.02
CA ARG A 132 0.38 7.33 -0.10
C ARG A 132 -0.26 8.69 0.22
N ASN A 133 -0.01 9.19 1.43
CA ASN A 133 -0.56 10.45 1.93
C ASN A 133 0.54 11.42 2.36
N VAL A 134 0.43 12.71 2.01
CA VAL A 134 1.44 13.76 2.27
C VAL A 134 2.82 13.37 1.71
N LEU A 135 2.87 13.23 0.39
CA LEU A 135 4.05 12.77 -0.35
C LEU A 135 4.88 13.95 -0.90
N PRO A 136 6.21 13.86 -0.90
CA PRO A 136 7.06 14.75 -1.69
C PRO A 136 6.67 14.71 -3.16
N ARG A 137 6.77 15.85 -3.84
CA ARG A 137 6.27 16.05 -5.22
C ARG A 137 6.68 14.92 -6.17
N PHE A 138 7.97 14.61 -6.27
CA PHE A 138 8.45 13.62 -7.24
C PHE A 138 8.31 12.17 -6.76
N VAL A 139 8.21 11.93 -5.45
CA VAL A 139 7.79 10.62 -4.93
C VAL A 139 6.34 10.34 -5.32
N LYS A 140 5.46 11.34 -5.27
CA LYS A 140 4.08 11.22 -5.78
C LYS A 140 4.07 10.91 -7.28
N VAL A 141 4.85 11.65 -8.09
CA VAL A 141 4.96 11.40 -9.53
C VAL A 141 5.49 9.99 -9.82
N ALA A 142 6.47 9.49 -9.05
CA ALA A 142 6.96 8.13 -9.18
C ALA A 142 5.84 7.09 -8.93
N PHE A 143 5.06 7.25 -7.86
CA PHE A 143 3.90 6.37 -7.62
C PHE A 143 2.85 6.44 -8.73
N ASP A 144 2.54 7.64 -9.23
CA ASP A 144 1.57 7.85 -10.31
C ASP A 144 2.04 7.23 -11.64
N THR A 145 3.35 7.06 -11.82
CA THR A 145 3.98 6.47 -13.02
C THR A 145 4.32 4.99 -12.87
N GLY A 146 3.88 4.35 -11.78
CA GLY A 146 3.95 2.91 -11.58
C GLY A 146 5.18 2.41 -10.82
N TYR A 147 5.98 3.30 -10.24
CA TYR A 147 7.02 2.88 -9.29
C TYR A 147 6.42 2.45 -7.96
N THR A 148 7.14 1.58 -7.26
CA THR A 148 6.81 1.15 -5.90
C THR A 148 8.04 1.27 -5.01
N VAL A 149 7.83 1.62 -3.74
CA VAL A 149 8.92 1.61 -2.75
C VAL A 149 9.29 0.16 -2.47
N THR A 150 10.51 -0.24 -2.83
CA THR A 150 11.05 -1.58 -2.56
C THR A 150 11.91 -1.61 -1.30
N HIS A 151 12.45 -0.47 -0.87
CA HIS A 151 13.16 -0.35 0.40
C HIS A 151 12.99 0.99 1.09
N LYS A 152 13.03 0.97 2.43
CA LYS A 152 13.15 2.15 3.30
C LYS A 152 14.24 1.89 4.31
N GLY A 153 15.27 2.70 4.35
CA GLY A 153 16.40 2.46 5.25
C GLY A 153 16.98 3.73 5.82
N LEU A 154 17.58 3.62 7.01
CA LEU A 154 18.21 4.74 7.71
C LEU A 154 19.67 4.89 7.26
N LEU A 155 20.06 6.10 6.88
CA LEU A 155 21.47 6.50 6.68
C LEU A 155 22.09 6.92 8.01
N MET A 156 21.32 7.69 8.79
CA MET A 156 21.69 8.17 10.12
C MET A 156 20.45 8.18 11.00
N TRP A 157 20.60 7.88 12.29
CA TRP A 157 19.52 7.96 13.27
C TRP A 157 19.98 8.28 14.69
N SER A 158 19.03 8.69 15.52
CA SER A 158 19.17 8.78 16.97
C SER A 158 17.91 8.23 17.64
N ALA A 159 17.94 8.04 18.95
CA ALA A 159 16.70 7.96 19.72
C ALA A 159 15.89 9.25 19.53
N ILE A 160 14.58 9.19 19.77
CA ILE A 160 13.77 10.41 19.88
C ILE A 160 14.33 11.24 21.06
N PRO A 161 14.73 12.51 20.83
CA PRO A 161 15.39 13.33 21.84
C PRO A 161 14.41 13.83 22.92
N ALA A 162 14.96 14.39 24.00
CA ALA A 162 14.18 15.13 24.98
C ALA A 162 13.58 16.40 24.34
N ALA A 163 12.52 16.96 24.91
CA ALA A 163 11.81 18.09 24.32
C ALA A 163 12.69 19.35 24.25
N ALA A 164 13.60 19.53 25.21
CA ALA A 164 14.58 20.62 25.21
C ALA A 164 15.56 20.57 24.02
N GLU A 165 15.89 19.37 23.54
CA GLU A 165 16.88 19.16 22.46
C GLU A 165 16.25 19.16 21.07
N VAL A 166 14.93 18.96 21.00
CA VAL A 166 14.14 18.89 19.75
C VAL A 166 14.46 20.02 18.75
N PRO A 167 14.52 21.31 19.13
CA PRO A 167 14.64 22.40 18.15
C PRO A 167 15.97 22.32 17.39
N CYS A 168 17.09 22.33 18.13
CA CYS A 168 18.44 22.30 17.57
C CYS A 168 18.71 20.98 16.84
N LEU A 169 18.31 19.85 17.44
CA LEU A 169 18.56 18.55 16.82
C LEU A 169 17.74 18.38 15.53
N ARG A 170 16.50 18.88 15.48
CA ARG A 170 15.71 18.85 14.24
C ARG A 170 16.36 19.67 13.14
N LEU A 171 16.88 20.86 13.46
CA LEU A 171 17.59 21.70 12.51
C LEU A 171 18.85 20.98 11.98
N LEU A 172 19.59 20.31 12.86
CA LEU A 172 20.76 19.51 12.46
C LEU A 172 20.38 18.37 11.51
N PHE A 173 19.30 17.64 11.79
CA PHE A 173 18.83 16.56 10.90
C PHE A 173 18.45 17.07 9.51
N VAL A 174 17.91 18.29 9.40
CA VAL A 174 17.59 18.91 8.10
C VAL A 174 18.88 19.31 7.35
N ALA A 175 19.89 19.83 8.05
CA ALA A 175 21.20 20.11 7.44
C ALA A 175 21.86 18.82 6.90
N ILE A 176 21.80 17.73 7.68
CA ILE A 176 22.34 16.43 7.27
C ILE A 176 21.49 15.80 6.15
N GLU A 177 20.17 15.97 6.14
CA GLU A 177 19.30 15.59 5.01
C GLU A 177 19.75 16.26 3.71
N ALA A 178 20.01 17.58 3.76
CA ALA A 178 20.53 18.30 2.60
C ALA A 178 21.90 17.76 2.19
N THR A 179 22.79 17.53 3.16
CA THR A 179 24.14 16.99 2.94
C THR A 179 24.08 15.67 2.17
N PHE A 180 23.32 14.69 2.65
CA PHE A 180 23.20 13.40 1.95
C PHE A 180 22.46 13.51 0.63
N SER A 181 21.47 14.40 0.52
CA SER A 181 20.74 14.61 -0.74
C SER A 181 21.64 15.11 -1.86
N PHE A 182 22.58 16.02 -1.55
CA PHE A 182 23.53 16.54 -2.55
C PHE A 182 24.73 15.63 -2.74
N MET A 183 25.28 15.07 -1.67
CA MET A 183 26.43 14.16 -1.73
C MET A 183 26.14 12.93 -2.60
N PHE A 184 24.98 12.28 -2.37
CA PHE A 184 24.53 11.13 -3.17
C PHE A 184 23.68 11.54 -4.38
N TRP A 185 23.65 12.81 -4.71
CA TRP A 185 22.88 13.40 -5.81
C TRP A 185 21.46 12.83 -5.98
N THR A 186 20.70 12.71 -4.88
CA THR A 186 19.29 12.26 -4.93
C THR A 186 18.35 13.40 -5.36
N MET A 187 18.88 14.40 -6.06
CA MET A 187 18.16 15.52 -6.65
C MET A 187 17.47 15.12 -7.96
N TYR A 188 16.27 15.63 -8.19
CA TYR A 188 15.48 15.30 -9.38
C TYR A 188 16.19 15.64 -10.69
N SER A 189 16.89 16.78 -10.75
CA SER A 189 17.63 17.20 -11.94
C SER A 189 19.10 16.81 -11.83
N LYS A 190 19.63 16.12 -12.85
CA LYS A 190 21.08 15.88 -13.02
C LYS A 190 21.84 17.12 -13.51
N THR A 191 21.17 18.04 -14.20
CA THR A 191 21.83 19.20 -14.82
C THR A 191 21.78 20.46 -13.98
N LYS A 192 20.74 20.64 -13.15
CA LYS A 192 20.62 21.80 -12.27
C LYS A 192 21.57 21.67 -11.09
N ASP A 193 22.36 22.70 -10.83
CA ASP A 193 23.35 22.69 -9.75
C ASP A 193 22.74 22.86 -8.34
N TYR A 194 21.60 23.54 -8.26
CA TYR A 194 20.97 23.97 -7.00
C TYR A 194 21.85 24.88 -6.12
N GLY A 195 23.02 25.31 -6.61
CA GLY A 195 24.03 26.02 -5.83
C GLY A 195 24.86 25.10 -4.94
N MET A 196 24.81 23.79 -5.19
CA MET A 196 25.32 22.74 -4.29
C MET A 196 26.17 21.71 -5.02
N GLY A 197 26.58 21.96 -6.28
CA GLY A 197 27.33 20.98 -7.07
C GLY A 197 28.62 20.50 -6.43
N GLY A 198 29.32 21.39 -5.73
CA GLY A 198 30.59 21.08 -5.06
C GLY A 198 30.48 20.08 -3.90
N ILE A 199 29.27 19.79 -3.40
CA ILE A 199 29.05 18.77 -2.36
C ILE A 199 29.12 17.34 -2.95
N CYS A 200 28.77 17.18 -4.22
CA CYS A 200 28.82 15.89 -4.90
C CYS A 200 30.20 15.69 -5.52
N GLN A 201 30.92 14.66 -5.08
CA GLN A 201 32.27 14.38 -5.59
C GLN A 201 32.28 13.60 -6.92
N TRP A 202 31.16 12.97 -7.29
CA TRP A 202 31.05 12.13 -8.48
C TRP A 202 30.39 12.86 -9.65
N PRO A 203 30.77 12.55 -10.90
CA PRO A 203 30.01 12.97 -12.08
C PRO A 203 28.56 12.47 -12.02
N ARG A 204 27.61 13.35 -12.33
CA ARG A 204 26.17 13.11 -12.10
C ARG A 204 25.57 12.08 -13.06
N ASP A 205 26.23 11.84 -14.19
CA ASP A 205 25.90 10.84 -15.19
C ASP A 205 26.35 9.43 -14.80
N GLU A 206 27.30 9.27 -13.88
CA GLU A 206 27.77 7.96 -13.39
C GLU A 206 26.78 7.28 -12.43
N PHE A 207 25.82 8.02 -11.86
CA PHE A 207 24.83 7.45 -10.94
C PHE A 207 23.87 6.51 -11.69
N ALA A 208 23.84 5.25 -11.25
CA ALA A 208 22.94 4.19 -11.73
C ALA A 208 21.48 4.32 -11.22
N TYR A 209 21.11 5.49 -10.73
CA TYR A 209 19.75 5.84 -10.30
C TYR A 209 19.45 7.31 -10.60
N TYR A 210 18.17 7.69 -10.47
CA TYR A 210 17.74 9.08 -10.49
C TYR A 210 17.23 9.53 -9.12
N GLY A 211 17.42 10.81 -8.82
CA GLY A 211 16.94 11.44 -7.60
C GLY A 211 15.48 11.87 -7.65
N LEU A 212 14.90 12.15 -6.48
CA LEU A 212 13.52 12.64 -6.32
C LEU A 212 13.41 13.90 -5.44
N CYS A 213 14.51 14.42 -4.90
CA CYS A 213 14.52 15.64 -4.12
C CYS A 213 14.35 16.86 -5.04
N SER A 214 13.37 17.72 -4.75
CA SER A 214 13.02 18.85 -5.61
C SER A 214 13.85 20.11 -5.34
N HIS A 215 14.39 20.24 -4.13
CA HIS A 215 15.10 21.42 -3.66
C HIS A 215 15.97 21.09 -2.45
N ASN A 216 16.79 22.05 -2.00
CA ASN A 216 17.57 21.95 -0.78
C ASN A 216 16.63 21.99 0.44
N ALA A 217 16.70 20.98 1.31
CA ALA A 217 15.85 20.89 2.51
C ALA A 217 16.03 22.10 3.45
N MET A 218 17.20 22.76 3.44
CA MET A 218 17.47 23.93 4.27
C MET A 218 16.71 25.20 3.84
N TYR A 219 16.00 25.18 2.70
CA TYR A 219 15.11 26.28 2.33
C TYR A 219 13.81 26.26 3.15
N GLU A 220 13.46 25.10 3.72
CA GLU A 220 12.27 24.95 4.53
C GLU A 220 12.51 25.49 5.96
N GLY A 221 11.49 26.14 6.52
CA GLY A 221 11.51 26.54 7.92
C GLY A 221 11.34 25.34 8.85
N VAL A 222 12.19 25.23 9.87
CA VAL A 222 12.08 24.18 10.88
C VAL A 222 11.18 24.65 12.01
N MET A 223 10.10 23.92 12.27
CA MET A 223 9.28 24.16 13.46
C MET A 223 9.97 23.57 14.69
N GLY A 224 10.21 24.41 15.70
CA GLY A 224 10.92 23.99 16.90
C GLY A 224 10.71 24.84 18.15
N ASN A 225 9.99 25.97 18.10
CA ASN A 225 9.90 26.90 19.24
C ASN A 225 11.30 27.30 19.77
N PHE A 226 12.19 27.74 18.87
CA PHE A 226 13.59 28.07 19.17
C PHE A 226 13.76 29.17 20.23
N ASP A 227 12.72 29.97 20.46
CA ASP A 227 12.71 31.08 21.42
C ASP A 227 12.34 30.65 22.86
N LEU A 228 12.00 29.37 23.08
CA LEU A 228 11.60 28.85 24.39
C LEU A 228 12.79 28.23 25.15
N THR A 229 12.75 28.34 26.48
CA THR A 229 13.73 27.71 27.35
C THR A 229 13.52 26.19 27.43
N ALA A 230 14.56 25.46 27.85
CA ALA A 230 14.49 24.01 28.08
C ALA A 230 13.31 23.62 28.99
N ASP A 231 13.13 24.33 30.11
CA ASP A 231 12.04 24.06 31.06
C ASP A 231 10.66 24.30 30.44
N GLN A 232 10.52 25.35 29.62
CA GLN A 232 9.26 25.63 28.90
C GLN A 232 8.94 24.53 27.88
N LEU A 233 9.95 24.07 27.13
CA LEU A 233 9.79 22.98 26.16
C LEU A 233 9.37 21.68 26.84
N GLU A 234 9.99 21.33 27.97
CA GLU A 234 9.62 20.15 28.75
C GLU A 234 8.24 20.27 29.38
N ALA A 235 7.86 21.43 29.90
CA ALA A 235 6.52 21.67 30.44
C ALA A 235 5.42 21.53 29.37
N ILE A 236 5.66 22.06 28.17
CA ILE A 236 4.76 21.88 27.02
C ILE A 236 4.66 20.40 26.66
N ALA A 237 5.79 19.69 26.58
CA ALA A 237 5.80 18.28 26.24
C ALA A 237 5.07 17.42 27.29
N ALA A 238 5.24 17.70 28.58
CA ALA A 238 4.50 17.05 29.66
C ALA A 238 2.98 17.26 29.52
N THR A 239 2.57 18.50 29.28
CA THR A 239 1.15 18.85 29.05
C THR A 239 0.58 18.10 27.83
N MET A 240 1.33 18.02 26.73
CA MET A 240 0.87 17.30 25.54
C MET A 240 0.79 15.78 25.75
N ARG A 241 1.71 15.20 26.53
CA ARG A 241 1.66 13.78 26.93
C ARG A 241 0.42 13.48 27.76
N GLU A 242 0.05 14.35 28.69
CA GLU A 242 -1.17 14.22 29.50
C GLU A 242 -2.43 14.31 28.64
N LYS A 243 -2.52 15.32 27.78
CA LYS A 243 -3.64 15.46 26.83
C LYS A 243 -3.78 14.23 25.94
N THR A 244 -2.66 13.73 25.40
CA THR A 244 -2.65 12.53 24.57
C THR A 244 -3.09 11.29 25.36
N ARG A 245 -2.65 11.15 26.61
CA ARG A 245 -3.06 10.04 27.50
C ARG A 245 -4.57 10.09 27.76
N ALA A 246 -5.12 11.26 28.07
CA ALA A 246 -6.54 11.46 28.31
C ALA A 246 -7.36 11.11 27.05
N TYR A 247 -7.00 11.70 25.91
CA TYR A 247 -7.62 11.40 24.62
C TYR A 247 -7.59 9.89 24.28
N MET A 248 -6.45 9.23 24.47
CA MET A 248 -6.32 7.80 24.19
C MET A 248 -7.10 6.92 25.19
N ALA A 249 -7.36 7.39 26.40
CA ALA A 249 -8.23 6.70 27.34
C ALA A 249 -9.70 6.78 26.89
N GLU A 250 -10.16 7.98 26.52
CA GLU A 250 -11.51 8.21 25.97
C GLU A 250 -11.73 7.41 24.69
N TYR A 251 -10.77 7.48 23.75
CA TYR A 251 -10.82 6.73 22.49
C TYR A 251 -10.93 5.21 22.75
N ARG A 252 -10.13 4.66 23.67
CA ARG A 252 -10.18 3.23 24.00
C ARG A 252 -11.52 2.84 24.64
N ALA A 253 -12.07 3.66 25.53
CA ALA A 253 -13.36 3.41 26.16
C ALA A 253 -14.49 3.41 25.11
N ALA A 254 -14.51 4.40 24.22
CA ALA A 254 -15.48 4.49 23.13
C ALA A 254 -15.37 3.28 22.18
N HIS A 255 -14.15 2.92 21.77
CA HIS A 255 -13.94 1.79 20.86
C HIS A 255 -14.31 0.44 21.50
N GLN A 256 -14.06 0.27 22.81
CA GLN A 256 -14.49 -0.91 23.54
C GLN A 256 -16.02 -1.00 23.64
N ALA A 257 -16.71 0.11 23.87
CA ALA A 257 -18.17 0.16 23.91
C ALA A 257 -18.77 -0.21 22.54
N GLU A 258 -18.25 0.37 21.46
CA GLU A 258 -18.66 0.05 20.08
C GLU A 258 -18.44 -1.43 19.75
N THR A 259 -17.25 -1.96 20.10
CA THR A 259 -16.92 -3.38 19.88
C THR A 259 -17.88 -4.31 20.64
N LYS A 260 -18.26 -3.97 21.88
CA LYS A 260 -19.24 -4.75 22.66
C LYS A 260 -20.61 -4.78 21.99
N VAL A 261 -21.09 -3.65 21.48
CA VAL A 261 -22.37 -3.58 20.74
C VAL A 261 -22.31 -4.44 19.49
N TYR A 262 -21.27 -4.28 18.68
CA TYR A 262 -21.05 -5.08 17.47
C TYR A 262 -21.04 -6.59 17.77
N MET A 263 -20.32 -7.02 18.81
CA MET A 263 -20.25 -8.44 19.20
C MET A 263 -21.59 -8.97 19.71
N ALA A 264 -22.35 -8.17 20.46
CA ALA A 264 -23.69 -8.56 20.92
C ALA A 264 -24.65 -8.78 19.75
N GLU A 265 -24.66 -7.87 18.76
CA GLU A 265 -25.45 -8.03 17.53
C GLU A 265 -25.03 -9.27 16.74
N TYR A 266 -23.71 -9.51 16.62
CA TYR A 266 -23.18 -10.70 15.94
C TYR A 266 -23.70 -11.99 16.57
N HIS A 267 -23.62 -12.12 17.89
CA HIS A 267 -24.13 -13.29 18.61
C HIS A 267 -25.65 -13.45 18.50
N GLN A 268 -26.41 -12.34 18.49
CA GLN A 268 -27.86 -12.39 18.29
C GLN A 268 -28.22 -12.90 16.89
N ARG A 269 -27.52 -12.44 15.85
CA ARG A 269 -27.71 -12.91 14.47
C ARG A 269 -27.39 -14.40 14.34
N ALA A 270 -26.27 -14.85 14.92
CA ALA A 270 -25.88 -16.25 14.92
C ALA A 270 -26.96 -17.16 15.53
N ARG A 271 -27.53 -16.78 16.68
CA ARG A 271 -28.63 -17.54 17.32
C ARG A 271 -29.90 -17.61 16.46
N LEU A 272 -30.25 -16.50 15.80
CA LEU A 272 -31.43 -16.46 14.91
C LEU A 272 -31.23 -17.36 13.68
N GLU A 273 -30.01 -17.39 13.14
CA GLU A 273 -29.62 -18.24 12.01
C GLU A 273 -29.62 -19.72 12.39
N GLU A 274 -29.05 -20.08 13.54
CA GLU A 274 -29.13 -21.44 14.10
C GLU A 274 -30.58 -21.88 14.27
N GLY A 275 -31.43 -21.02 14.86
CA GLY A 275 -32.86 -21.31 15.02
C GLY A 275 -33.61 -21.44 13.69
N TYR A 276 -33.19 -20.73 12.65
CA TYR A 276 -33.75 -20.88 11.30
C TYR A 276 -33.37 -22.23 10.68
N GLN A 277 -32.10 -22.61 10.77
CA GLN A 277 -31.61 -23.89 10.25
C GLN A 277 -32.31 -25.07 10.94
N GLU A 278 -32.51 -25.01 12.25
CA GLU A 278 -33.22 -26.04 12.99
C GLU A 278 -34.69 -26.18 12.56
N ARG A 279 -35.40 -25.05 12.37
CA ARG A 279 -36.78 -25.07 11.83
C ARG A 279 -36.85 -25.73 10.46
N GLN A 280 -35.86 -25.48 9.58
CA GLN A 280 -35.80 -26.14 8.28
C GLN A 280 -35.58 -27.65 8.41
N ARG A 281 -34.66 -28.10 9.27
CA ARG A 281 -34.40 -29.54 9.50
C ARG A 281 -35.64 -30.26 10.00
N ILE A 282 -36.38 -29.67 10.93
CA ILE A 282 -37.65 -30.20 11.44
C ILE A 282 -38.71 -30.25 10.33
N GLY A 283 -38.82 -29.20 9.53
CA GLY A 283 -39.73 -29.14 8.38
C GLY A 283 -39.44 -30.25 7.35
N ASP A 284 -38.17 -30.42 6.98
CA ASP A 284 -37.71 -31.45 6.06
C ASP A 284 -37.93 -32.87 6.62
N ALA A 285 -37.68 -33.07 7.91
CA ALA A 285 -37.95 -34.35 8.58
C ALA A 285 -39.45 -34.68 8.55
N ARG A 286 -40.33 -33.72 8.85
CA ARG A 286 -41.79 -33.89 8.76
C ARG A 286 -42.25 -34.16 7.32
N PHE A 287 -41.65 -33.50 6.33
CA PHE A 287 -41.94 -33.77 4.92
C PHE A 287 -41.50 -35.19 4.54
N ARG A 288 -40.31 -35.61 4.98
CA ARG A 288 -39.78 -36.96 4.75
C ARG A 288 -40.69 -38.04 5.34
N GLU A 289 -41.16 -37.85 6.56
CA GLU A 289 -42.03 -38.81 7.26
C GLU A 289 -43.44 -38.91 6.62
N LYS A 290 -44.08 -37.78 6.32
CA LYS A 290 -45.51 -37.78 5.96
C LYS A 290 -45.79 -37.90 4.46
N SER A 291 -44.86 -37.47 3.61
CA SER A 291 -45.16 -37.17 2.21
C SER A 291 -44.11 -37.68 1.22
N HIS A 292 -42.98 -38.19 1.68
CA HIS A 292 -41.89 -38.62 0.81
C HIS A 292 -42.31 -39.74 -0.13
N ASP A 293 -42.92 -40.80 0.39
CA ASP A 293 -43.29 -41.96 -0.43
C ASP A 293 -44.40 -41.61 -1.43
N LYS A 294 -45.36 -40.77 -1.02
CA LYS A 294 -46.38 -40.23 -1.92
C LYS A 294 -45.76 -39.38 -3.04
N TYR A 295 -44.75 -38.58 -2.70
CA TYR A 295 -44.02 -37.75 -3.66
C TYR A 295 -43.22 -38.63 -4.63
N LEU A 296 -42.41 -39.58 -4.13
CA LEU A 296 -41.66 -40.52 -4.96
C LEU A 296 -42.57 -41.34 -5.88
N ALA A 297 -43.70 -41.86 -5.37
CA ALA A 297 -44.69 -42.58 -6.16
C ALA A 297 -45.27 -41.70 -7.28
N LYS A 298 -45.54 -40.42 -7.01
CA LYS A 298 -45.97 -39.44 -8.02
C LYS A 298 -44.90 -39.29 -9.11
N PHE A 299 -43.63 -39.10 -8.76
CA PHE A 299 -42.54 -38.99 -9.75
C PHE A 299 -42.36 -40.26 -10.58
N ALA A 300 -42.47 -41.45 -9.96
CA ALA A 300 -42.42 -42.72 -10.67
C ALA A 300 -43.54 -42.85 -11.71
N ARG A 301 -44.78 -42.44 -11.36
CA ARG A 301 -45.91 -42.40 -12.30
C ARG A 301 -45.67 -41.45 -13.46
N TYR A 302 -45.15 -40.25 -13.21
CA TYR A 302 -44.79 -39.30 -14.28
C TYR A 302 -43.70 -39.88 -15.19
N ALA A 303 -42.64 -40.46 -14.63
CA ALA A 303 -41.55 -41.05 -15.40
C ALA A 303 -42.03 -42.21 -16.29
N LYS A 304 -42.96 -43.03 -15.80
CA LYS A 304 -43.60 -44.11 -16.57
C LYS A 304 -44.42 -43.55 -17.74
N LYS A 305 -45.27 -42.55 -17.47
CA LYS A 305 -46.09 -41.89 -18.51
C LYS A 305 -45.25 -41.27 -19.62
N GLN A 306 -44.13 -40.63 -19.27
CA GLN A 306 -43.23 -40.01 -20.26
C GLN A 306 -42.52 -41.04 -21.15
N LYS A 307 -42.17 -42.21 -20.59
CA LYS A 307 -41.64 -43.35 -21.36
C LYS A 307 -42.69 -43.93 -22.31
N GLU A 308 -43.91 -44.13 -21.83
CA GLU A 308 -45.03 -44.68 -22.61
C GLU A 308 -45.45 -43.73 -23.74
N SER A 309 -45.53 -42.43 -23.46
CA SER A 309 -45.86 -41.42 -24.46
C SER A 309 -44.72 -41.14 -25.44
N LYS A 310 -43.56 -41.79 -25.28
CA LYS A 310 -42.33 -41.57 -26.06
C LYS A 310 -41.95 -40.08 -26.17
N ALA A 311 -42.23 -39.30 -25.13
CA ALA A 311 -42.03 -37.85 -25.18
C ALA A 311 -40.57 -37.45 -25.39
N PHE A 312 -39.63 -38.29 -24.93
CA PHE A 312 -38.20 -38.14 -25.14
C PHE A 312 -37.61 -39.42 -25.73
N PHE A 313 -37.90 -39.67 -27.01
CA PHE A 313 -37.54 -40.90 -27.72
C PHE A 313 -36.48 -40.67 -28.80
N CYS A 314 -35.47 -41.52 -28.82
CA CYS A 314 -34.43 -41.54 -29.85
C CYS A 314 -34.74 -42.65 -30.85
N GLU A 315 -35.07 -42.28 -32.08
CA GLU A 315 -35.37 -43.23 -33.15
C GLU A 315 -34.13 -44.02 -33.59
N LEU A 316 -32.96 -43.36 -33.69
CA LEU A 316 -31.69 -44.00 -34.09
C LEU A 316 -31.25 -45.14 -33.14
N CYS A 317 -31.56 -44.98 -31.85
CA CYS A 317 -31.18 -45.93 -30.81
C CYS A 317 -32.36 -46.75 -30.26
N ASN A 318 -33.58 -46.50 -30.73
CA ASN A 318 -34.82 -47.03 -30.18
C ASN A 318 -34.86 -46.91 -28.63
N HIS A 319 -34.55 -45.73 -28.10
CA HIS A 319 -34.39 -45.49 -26.66
C HIS A 319 -35.36 -44.42 -26.16
N ALA A 320 -36.16 -44.76 -25.14
CA ALA A 320 -37.05 -43.82 -24.45
C ALA A 320 -36.45 -43.36 -23.11
N SER A 321 -36.32 -42.04 -22.92
CA SER A 321 -35.82 -41.42 -21.70
C SER A 321 -36.98 -40.85 -20.86
N THR A 322 -36.77 -40.68 -19.55
CA THR A 322 -37.84 -40.17 -18.65
C THR A 322 -37.88 -38.65 -18.52
N LYS A 323 -36.73 -38.00 -18.77
CA LYS A 323 -36.54 -36.55 -18.59
C LYS A 323 -35.79 -35.96 -19.80
N PRO A 324 -35.98 -34.67 -20.11
CA PRO A 324 -35.25 -33.99 -21.19
C PRO A 324 -33.73 -34.10 -21.05
N PHE A 325 -33.18 -33.85 -19.86
CA PHE A 325 -31.73 -33.88 -19.65
C PHE A 325 -31.13 -35.29 -19.82
N GLU A 326 -31.88 -36.35 -19.46
CA GLU A 326 -31.43 -37.73 -19.66
C GLU A 326 -31.39 -38.09 -21.14
N HIS A 327 -32.36 -37.58 -21.89
CA HIS A 327 -32.39 -37.72 -23.34
C HIS A 327 -31.24 -36.96 -24.00
N ASP A 328 -31.00 -35.71 -23.59
CA ASP A 328 -29.85 -34.93 -24.06
C ASP A 328 -28.52 -35.64 -23.76
N ARG A 329 -28.37 -36.21 -22.55
CA ARG A 329 -27.21 -37.02 -22.17
C ARG A 329 -27.11 -38.29 -23.01
N HIS A 330 -28.24 -38.95 -23.32
CA HIS A 330 -28.28 -40.09 -24.21
C HIS A 330 -27.78 -39.74 -25.62
N LEU A 331 -28.26 -38.64 -26.21
CA LEU A 331 -27.84 -38.15 -27.52
C LEU A 331 -26.34 -37.77 -27.54
N GLN A 332 -25.77 -37.42 -26.39
CA GLN A 332 -24.34 -37.11 -26.22
C GLN A 332 -23.49 -38.32 -25.86
N SER A 333 -24.10 -39.48 -25.62
CA SER A 333 -23.33 -40.67 -25.27
C SER A 333 -22.48 -41.13 -26.46
N LYS A 334 -21.26 -41.59 -26.18
CA LYS A 334 -20.30 -42.08 -27.19
C LYS A 334 -20.96 -43.08 -28.15
N ARG A 335 -21.77 -44.00 -27.61
CA ARG A 335 -22.50 -45.02 -28.36
C ARG A 335 -23.56 -44.45 -29.31
N HIS A 336 -24.27 -43.38 -28.91
CA HIS A 336 -25.22 -42.71 -29.80
C HIS A 336 -24.48 -42.00 -30.93
N LEU A 337 -23.41 -41.26 -30.62
CA LEU A 337 -22.62 -40.50 -31.59
C LEU A 337 -21.95 -41.40 -32.63
N GLU A 338 -21.37 -42.53 -32.22
CA GLU A 338 -20.80 -43.52 -33.13
C GLU A 338 -21.84 -44.12 -34.08
N LYS A 339 -23.07 -44.35 -33.59
CA LYS A 339 -24.17 -44.89 -34.40
C LYS A 339 -24.76 -43.84 -35.34
N ALA A 340 -24.82 -42.58 -34.91
CA ALA A 340 -25.26 -41.44 -35.73
C ALA A 340 -24.26 -41.14 -36.86
N ALA A 341 -22.95 -41.22 -36.59
CA ALA A 341 -21.90 -40.99 -37.60
C ALA A 341 -21.91 -41.99 -38.76
N ARG A 342 -22.49 -43.20 -38.56
CA ARG A 342 -22.62 -44.24 -39.59
C ARG A 342 -23.89 -44.13 -40.43
N ASN A 343 -24.79 -43.18 -40.15
CA ASN A 343 -26.07 -43.05 -40.83
C ASN A 343 -26.26 -41.63 -41.45
N PRO A 344 -26.28 -41.49 -42.79
CA PRO A 344 -26.28 -40.18 -43.47
C PRO A 344 -27.59 -39.37 -43.32
N LYS A 345 -28.62 -39.89 -42.64
CA LYS A 345 -29.88 -39.17 -42.33
C LYS A 345 -30.03 -38.79 -40.85
N ALA A 346 -28.97 -38.84 -40.04
CA ALA A 346 -29.06 -38.49 -38.62
C ALA A 346 -29.36 -36.99 -38.41
N PRO A 347 -30.37 -36.61 -37.61
CA PRO A 347 -30.58 -35.22 -37.23
C PRO A 347 -29.32 -34.67 -36.53
N PRO A 348 -28.90 -33.43 -36.82
CA PRO A 348 -27.71 -32.87 -36.19
C PRO A 348 -27.92 -32.83 -34.67
N ALA A 349 -26.88 -33.23 -33.92
CA ALA A 349 -26.87 -33.08 -32.47
C ALA A 349 -27.28 -31.63 -32.12
N ARG A 350 -28.30 -31.48 -31.27
CA ARG A 350 -28.78 -30.16 -30.84
C ARG A 350 -27.60 -29.40 -30.25
N LYS A 351 -27.09 -28.40 -30.97
CA LYS A 351 -26.01 -27.53 -30.50
C LYS A 351 -26.47 -26.97 -29.16
N LYS A 352 -25.59 -27.02 -28.15
CA LYS A 352 -25.85 -26.40 -26.85
C LYS A 352 -26.28 -24.96 -27.12
N ASN A 353 -27.47 -24.57 -26.67
CA ASN A 353 -27.75 -23.18 -26.35
C ASN A 353 -26.94 -22.81 -25.10
N ARG A 354 -25.61 -22.93 -25.19
CA ARG A 354 -24.72 -22.26 -24.27
C ARG A 354 -24.73 -20.83 -24.75
N ILE A 355 -25.60 -20.01 -24.16
CA ILE A 355 -25.54 -18.57 -24.34
C ILE A 355 -24.12 -18.19 -23.89
N THR A 356 -23.24 -17.94 -24.85
CA THR A 356 -21.88 -17.51 -24.62
C THR A 356 -21.89 -16.10 -24.04
N GLU A 357 -20.85 -15.75 -23.30
CA GLU A 357 -20.64 -14.37 -22.84
C GLU A 357 -20.71 -13.36 -24.01
N GLU A 358 -20.26 -13.78 -25.20
CA GLU A 358 -20.31 -13.03 -26.45
C GLU A 358 -21.74 -12.82 -26.97
N THR A 359 -22.63 -13.82 -26.88
CA THR A 359 -24.04 -13.66 -27.31
C THR A 359 -24.84 -12.79 -26.35
N ASN A 360 -24.56 -12.83 -25.04
CA ASN A 360 -25.14 -11.88 -24.08
C ASN A 360 -24.66 -10.44 -24.29
N LYS A 361 -23.37 -10.26 -24.61
CA LYS A 361 -22.81 -8.95 -24.99
C LYS A 361 -23.40 -8.43 -26.30
N ALA A 362 -23.47 -9.26 -27.33
CA ALA A 362 -24.00 -8.90 -28.64
C ALA A 362 -25.50 -8.58 -28.62
N SER A 363 -26.29 -9.31 -27.82
CA SER A 363 -27.72 -9.05 -27.65
C SER A 363 -28.05 -7.92 -26.67
N LYS A 364 -27.03 -7.29 -26.06
CA LYS A 364 -27.18 -6.29 -24.98
C LYS A 364 -28.14 -6.75 -23.87
N LYS A 365 -28.19 -8.07 -23.59
CA LYS A 365 -29.17 -8.65 -22.67
C LYS A 365 -29.03 -8.14 -21.23
N PHE A 366 -27.80 -7.91 -20.80
CA PHE A 366 -27.49 -7.29 -19.50
C PHE A 366 -26.72 -6.00 -19.76
N PHE A 367 -27.43 -4.91 -19.97
CA PHE A 367 -26.86 -3.66 -20.49
C PHE A 367 -27.15 -2.49 -19.56
N CYS A 368 -26.13 -1.64 -19.35
CA CYS A 368 -26.25 -0.41 -18.60
C CYS A 368 -26.37 0.79 -19.55
N ALA A 369 -27.58 1.34 -19.70
CA ALA A 369 -27.83 2.49 -20.57
C ALA A 369 -27.03 3.75 -20.20
N LEU A 370 -26.84 4.03 -18.90
CA LEU A 370 -26.11 5.22 -18.43
C LEU A 370 -24.62 5.21 -18.81
N CYS A 371 -24.03 4.02 -18.96
CA CYS A 371 -22.60 3.84 -19.22
C CYS A 371 -22.31 3.23 -20.60
N ASP A 372 -23.33 2.84 -21.35
CA ASP A 372 -23.25 2.07 -22.60
C ASP A 372 -22.34 0.83 -22.51
N VAL A 373 -22.51 0.06 -21.42
CA VAL A 373 -21.72 -1.17 -21.17
C VAL A 373 -22.61 -2.39 -21.21
N ALA A 374 -22.27 -3.35 -22.07
CA ALA A 374 -22.88 -4.68 -22.10
C ALA A 374 -22.09 -5.65 -21.20
N CYS A 375 -22.78 -6.26 -20.26
CA CYS A 375 -22.26 -7.23 -19.30
C CYS A 375 -22.64 -8.66 -19.71
N THR A 376 -21.89 -9.65 -19.20
CA THR A 376 -22.10 -11.06 -19.57
C THR A 376 -23.15 -11.75 -18.71
N SER A 377 -23.46 -11.20 -17.53
CA SER A 377 -24.37 -11.77 -16.55
C SER A 377 -25.07 -10.70 -15.68
N PRO A 378 -26.19 -11.04 -15.00
CA PRO A 378 -26.84 -10.15 -14.03
C PRO A 378 -25.92 -9.74 -12.87
N TYR A 379 -25.04 -10.64 -12.41
CA TYR A 379 -24.10 -10.37 -11.33
C TYR A 379 -23.09 -9.28 -11.71
N GLU A 380 -22.53 -9.35 -12.93
CA GLU A 380 -21.61 -8.33 -13.42
C GLU A 380 -22.27 -6.97 -13.62
N LEU A 381 -23.53 -6.96 -14.11
CA LEU A 381 -24.30 -5.72 -14.24
C LEU A 381 -24.58 -5.10 -12.86
N ASN A 382 -24.92 -5.92 -11.86
CA ASN A 382 -25.11 -5.46 -10.48
C ASN A 382 -23.80 -4.90 -9.89
N ARG A 383 -22.68 -5.60 -10.09
CA ARG A 383 -21.35 -5.14 -9.66
C ARG A 383 -20.95 -3.85 -10.39
N HIS A 384 -21.26 -3.72 -11.68
CA HIS A 384 -21.07 -2.50 -12.46
C HIS A 384 -21.86 -1.33 -11.87
N GLY A 385 -23.15 -1.54 -11.55
CA GLY A 385 -24.02 -0.52 -10.94
C GLY A 385 -23.51 -0.02 -9.58
N ARG A 386 -22.79 -0.87 -8.83
CA ARG A 386 -22.16 -0.53 -7.55
C ARG A 386 -20.76 0.08 -7.68
N SER A 387 -20.22 0.18 -8.89
CA SER A 387 -18.88 0.74 -9.10
C SER A 387 -18.88 2.26 -8.91
N LYS A 388 -17.79 2.80 -8.33
CA LYS A 388 -17.61 4.24 -8.10
C LYS A 388 -17.82 5.07 -9.37
N ARG A 389 -17.40 4.54 -10.53
CA ARG A 389 -17.52 5.20 -11.83
C ARG A 389 -18.97 5.28 -12.32
N HIS A 390 -19.75 4.22 -12.14
CA HIS A 390 -21.17 4.23 -12.48
C HIS A 390 -21.93 5.21 -11.56
N LEU A 391 -21.71 5.13 -10.25
CA LEU A 391 -22.37 6.02 -9.27
C LEU A 391 -22.10 7.51 -9.54
N ALA A 392 -20.85 7.88 -9.88
CA ALA A 392 -20.52 9.26 -10.24
C ALA A 392 -21.24 9.73 -11.52
N LYS A 393 -21.44 8.85 -12.50
CA LYS A 393 -22.13 9.17 -13.75
C LYS A 393 -23.65 9.26 -13.54
N SER A 394 -24.22 8.38 -12.72
CA SER A 394 -25.63 8.42 -12.33
C SER A 394 -25.98 9.68 -11.54
N ALA A 395 -25.11 10.11 -10.62
CA ALA A 395 -25.30 11.35 -9.87
C ALA A 395 -25.30 12.59 -10.79
N LYS A 396 -24.40 12.63 -11.78
CA LYS A 396 -24.39 13.71 -12.79
C LYS A 396 -25.62 13.70 -13.70
N ALA A 397 -26.09 12.52 -14.10
CA ALA A 397 -27.29 12.39 -14.92
C ALA A 397 -28.56 12.81 -14.16
N ALA A 398 -28.65 12.51 -12.86
CA ALA A 398 -29.75 12.97 -12.00
C ALA A 398 -29.74 14.50 -11.85
N ALA A 399 -28.59 15.11 -11.57
CA ALA A 399 -28.46 16.57 -11.47
C ALA A 399 -28.81 17.31 -12.78
N ALA A 400 -28.48 16.72 -13.94
CA ALA A 400 -28.84 17.29 -15.23
C ALA A 400 -30.35 17.18 -15.54
N ALA A 401 -31.02 16.14 -15.06
CA ALA A 401 -32.48 15.97 -15.22
C ALA A 401 -33.28 16.93 -14.31
N GLU A 402 -32.76 17.25 -13.12
CA GLU A 402 -33.38 18.23 -12.22
C GLU A 402 -33.25 19.68 -12.75
N SER A 403 -32.15 19.99 -13.47
CA SER A 403 -31.99 21.31 -14.10
C SER A 403 -32.90 21.53 -15.33
N SER A 404 -33.39 20.48 -15.98
CA SER A 404 -34.28 20.59 -17.15
C SER A 404 -35.77 20.57 -16.79
N SER A 405 -36.15 20.09 -15.60
CA SER A 405 -37.53 20.17 -15.10
C SER A 405 -37.87 21.51 -14.40
N SER A 406 -36.87 22.36 -14.13
CA SER A 406 -37.04 23.69 -13.52
C SER A 406 -37.16 24.84 -14.54
N SER A 407 -37.19 24.53 -15.84
CA SER A 407 -37.27 25.51 -16.93
C SER A 407 -38.44 25.26 -17.90
N ALA A 408 -39.46 24.52 -17.45
CA ALA A 408 -40.73 24.31 -18.16
C ALA A 408 -41.89 24.92 -17.38
#